data_AF-A0A2E8Z421-F1
#
_entry.id   AF-A0A2E8Z421-F1
#
_cell.length_a   1.000
_cell.length_b   1.000
_cell.length_c   1.000
_cell.angle_alpha   90.00
_cell.angle_beta   90.00
_cell.angle_gamma   90.00
#
_symmetry.space_group_name_H-M   'P 1'
#
loop_
_entity.id
_entity.type
_entity.pdbx_description
1 polymer ?
#
loop_
_entity_poly.entity_id
_entity_poly.type
_entity_poly.pdbx_seq_one_letter_code
_entity_poly.pdbx_strand_id
1 'polypeptide(L)'
;MILEHALLPVRREQISAFERAMAQALPIIRRQPGCRSAQVTRCVEDGDTYLLLVRWEHLEDHDPGFRGSTDYQEWRALLHRFYDPFPVVQHFAVVPELEQPDPPGPGLGSAG
;
A
#
# COMPACT_ATOMS: atom_id res chain seq x y z
N MET A 1 1.27 3.28 15.82
CA MET A 1 0.99 3.26 14.37
C MET A 1 2.16 3.82 13.59
N ILE A 2 2.52 3.16 12.49
CA ILE A 2 3.51 3.61 11.52
C ILE A 2 2.89 3.63 10.11
N LEU A 3 3.50 4.40 9.22
CA LEU A 3 3.20 4.39 7.80
C LEU A 3 4.33 3.70 7.04
N GLU A 4 4.01 2.61 6.36
CA GLU A 4 4.85 2.01 5.33
C GLU A 4 4.62 2.73 3.99
N HIS A 5 5.71 3.02 3.29
CA HIS A 5 5.71 3.57 1.95
C HIS A 5 6.60 2.71 1.03
N ALA A 6 6.10 2.44 -0.17
CA ALA A 6 6.89 1.91 -1.27
C ALA A 6 6.47 2.52 -2.61
N LEU A 7 7.44 3.01 -3.37
CA LEU A 7 7.26 3.28 -4.80
C LEU A 7 7.45 1.98 -5.57
N LEU A 8 6.46 1.65 -6.38
CA LEU A 8 6.38 0.45 -7.19
C LEU A 8 6.62 0.84 -8.65
N PRO A 9 7.88 0.83 -9.13
CA PRO A 9 8.18 1.04 -10.54
C PRO A 9 7.79 -0.23 -11.32
N VAL A 10 6.75 -0.12 -12.15
CA VAL A 10 6.18 -1.25 -12.89
C VAL A 10 6.66 -1.20 -14.34
N ARG A 11 7.01 -2.36 -14.90
CA ARG A 11 7.32 -2.50 -16.33
C ARG A 11 6.13 -2.00 -17.17
N ARG A 12 6.36 -1.00 -18.03
CA ARG A 12 5.32 -0.30 -18.80
C ARG A 12 4.39 -1.25 -19.56
N GLU A 13 4.95 -2.29 -20.17
CA GLU A 13 4.21 -3.29 -20.96
C GLU A 13 3.32 -4.20 -20.10
N GLN A 14 3.46 -4.17 -18.77
CA GLN A 14 2.76 -5.04 -17.84
C GLN A 14 1.77 -4.32 -16.93
N ILE A 15 1.57 -3.00 -17.08
CA ILE A 15 0.72 -2.17 -16.21
C ILE A 15 -0.67 -2.79 -15.99
N SER A 16 -1.41 -3.11 -17.05
CA SER A 16 -2.75 -3.67 -16.90
C SER A 16 -2.76 -5.04 -16.22
N ALA A 17 -1.70 -5.84 -16.39
CA ALA A 17 -1.56 -7.11 -15.70
C ALA A 17 -1.21 -6.93 -14.22
N PHE A 18 -0.36 -5.94 -13.92
CA PHE A 18 -0.04 -5.52 -12.56
C PHE A 18 -1.29 -5.06 -11.81
N GLU A 19 -2.12 -4.20 -12.39
CA GLU A 19 -3.35 -3.71 -11.73
C GLU A 19 -4.31 -4.86 -11.37
N ARG A 20 -4.48 -5.83 -12.27
CA ARG A 20 -5.28 -7.04 -11.99
C ARG A 20 -4.67 -7.92 -10.89
N ALA A 21 -3.35 -8.04 -10.86
CA ALA A 21 -2.65 -8.80 -9.81
C ALA A 21 -2.70 -8.07 -8.46
N MET A 22 -2.55 -6.74 -8.46
CA MET A 22 -2.62 -5.89 -7.27
C MET A 22 -4.03 -5.92 -6.65
N ALA A 23 -5.09 -5.95 -7.47
CA ALA A 23 -6.45 -6.14 -6.99
C ALA A 23 -6.64 -7.46 -6.21
N GLN A 24 -5.91 -8.52 -6.59
CA GLN A 24 -5.90 -9.81 -5.89
C GLN A 24 -4.99 -9.79 -4.66
N ALA A 25 -3.88 -9.05 -4.73
CA ALA A 25 -2.89 -8.98 -3.65
C ALA A 25 -3.34 -8.06 -2.49
N LEU A 26 -4.08 -6.99 -2.76
CA LEU A 26 -4.52 -6.04 -1.72
C LEU A 26 -5.29 -6.70 -0.56
N PRO A 27 -6.25 -7.62 -0.78
CA PRO A 27 -6.87 -8.38 0.30
C PRO A 27 -5.91 -9.18 1.17
N ILE A 28 -4.76 -9.63 0.63
CA ILE A 28 -3.75 -10.41 1.34
C ILE A 28 -3.06 -9.58 2.42
N ILE A 29 -2.58 -8.38 2.07
CA ILE A 29 -1.94 -7.51 3.05
C ILE A 29 -2.96 -6.90 4.03
N ARG A 30 -4.18 -6.59 3.55
CA ARG A 30 -5.24 -6.01 4.38
C ARG A 30 -5.76 -6.94 5.48
N ARG A 31 -5.66 -8.26 5.30
CA ARG A 31 -6.07 -9.24 6.32
C ARG A 31 -4.99 -9.52 7.36
N GLN A 32 -3.78 -8.98 7.21
CA GLN A 32 -2.71 -9.23 8.16
C GLN A 32 -3.03 -8.63 9.53
N PRO A 33 -2.67 -9.32 10.63
CA PRO A 33 -2.70 -8.71 11.95
C PRO A 33 -1.96 -7.37 11.96
N GLY A 34 -2.53 -6.37 12.63
CA GLY A 34 -1.93 -5.03 12.72
C GLY A 34 -2.08 -4.14 11.48
N CYS A 35 -2.50 -4.67 10.32
CA CYS A 35 -2.79 -3.83 9.15
C CYS A 35 -4.08 -3.02 9.38
N ARG A 36 -3.97 -1.69 9.38
CA ARG A 36 -5.10 -0.76 9.54
C ARG A 36 -5.67 -0.30 8.20
N SER A 37 -4.82 -0.09 7.21
CA SER A 37 -5.22 0.29 5.86
C SER A 37 -4.13 -0.03 4.85
N ALA A 38 -4.49 -0.37 3.62
CA ALA A 38 -3.55 -0.44 2.49
C ALA A 38 -4.16 0.22 1.27
N GLN A 39 -3.44 1.16 0.66
CA GLN A 39 -3.85 1.94 -0.50
C GLN A 39 -2.77 1.91 -1.58
N VAL A 40 -3.20 1.81 -2.83
CA VAL A 40 -2.33 1.94 -4.00
C VAL A 40 -2.87 3.05 -4.88
N THR A 41 -2.00 3.98 -5.28
CA THR A 41 -2.34 5.12 -6.15
C THR A 41 -1.32 5.20 -7.28
N ARG A 42 -1.76 5.48 -8.50
CA ARG A 42 -0.88 5.67 -9.66
C ARG A 42 -0.28 7.09 -9.63
N CYS A 43 1.01 7.22 -9.92
CA CYS A 43 1.63 8.53 -10.11
C CYS A 43 1.07 9.20 -11.38
N VAL A 44 0.83 10.51 -11.31
CA VAL A 44 0.23 11.27 -12.41
C VAL A 44 1.30 11.71 -13.41
N GLU A 45 2.49 12.03 -12.91
CA GLU A 45 3.65 12.48 -13.69
C GLU A 45 4.40 11.31 -14.34
N ASP A 46 4.39 10.15 -13.69
CA ASP A 46 4.99 8.91 -14.19
C ASP A 46 3.97 7.77 -14.14
N GLY A 47 3.33 7.52 -15.30
CA GLY A 47 2.29 6.51 -15.42
C GLY A 47 2.75 5.07 -15.18
N ASP A 48 4.05 4.81 -15.06
CA ASP A 48 4.59 3.47 -14.81
C ASP A 48 4.87 3.23 -13.32
N THR A 49 4.73 4.26 -12.48
CA THR A 49 5.02 4.19 -11.04
C THR A 49 3.74 4.27 -10.20
N TYR A 50 3.65 3.40 -9.18
CA TYR A 50 2.57 3.41 -8.20
C TYR A 50 3.12 3.67 -6.79
N LEU A 51 2.34 4.35 -5.96
CA LEU A 51 2.60 4.51 -4.54
C LEU A 51 1.75 3.50 -3.76
N LEU A 52 2.41 2.61 -3.00
CA LEU A 52 1.79 1.79 -1.97
C LEU A 52 1.98 2.46 -0.61
N LEU A 53 0.88 2.68 0.09
CA LEU A 53 0.85 3.13 1.48
C LEU A 53 0.13 2.09 2.33
N VAL A 54 0.77 1.65 3.42
CA VAL A 54 0.17 0.73 4.38
C VAL A 54 0.31 1.31 5.78
N ARG A 55 -0.78 1.34 6.54
CA ARG A 55 -0.73 1.71 7.96
C ARG A 55 -0.69 0.44 8.79
N TRP A 56 0.33 0.33 9.63
CA TRP A 56 0.51 -0.77 10.57
C TRP A 56 0.42 -0.28 12.00
N GLU A 57 -0.08 -1.12 12.90
CA GLU A 57 -0.07 -0.80 14.33
C GLU A 57 1.38 -0.68 14.83
N HIS A 58 2.21 -1.69 14.52
CA HIS A 58 3.62 -1.77 14.87
C HIS A 58 4.51 -2.16 13.67
N LEU A 59 5.83 -1.93 13.78
CA LEU A 59 6.79 -2.35 12.74
C LEU A 59 6.82 -3.87 12.59
N GLU A 60 6.71 -4.56 13.72
CA GLU A 60 6.79 -6.01 13.85
C GLU A 60 5.62 -6.72 13.15
N ASP A 61 4.47 -6.06 13.00
CA ASP A 61 3.33 -6.57 12.23
C ASP A 61 3.66 -6.69 10.73
N HIS A 62 4.47 -5.76 10.21
CA HIS A 62 5.01 -5.85 8.86
C HIS A 62 6.24 -6.77 8.79
N ASP A 63 7.27 -6.51 9.60
CA ASP A 63 8.54 -7.24 9.58
C ASP A 63 8.99 -7.55 11.03
N PRO A 64 8.98 -8.82 11.47
CA PRO A 64 8.89 -10.03 10.64
C PRO A 64 7.48 -10.53 10.33
N GLY A 65 6.41 -9.94 10.86
CA GLY A 65 5.03 -10.47 10.81
C GLY A 65 4.56 -10.88 9.40
N PHE A 66 4.12 -9.90 8.60
CA PHE A 66 3.73 -10.15 7.21
C PHE A 66 4.88 -10.77 6.40
N ARG A 67 6.09 -10.19 6.46
CA ARG A 67 7.26 -10.61 5.68
C ARG A 67 7.71 -12.06 5.92
N GLY A 68 7.38 -12.64 7.07
CA GLY A 68 7.66 -14.04 7.43
C GLY A 68 6.50 -15.00 7.16
N SER A 69 5.33 -14.51 6.76
CA SER A 69 4.10 -15.30 6.57
C SER A 69 4.05 -16.07 5.25
N THR A 70 3.16 -17.06 5.17
CA THR A 70 2.76 -17.70 3.89
C THR A 70 2.08 -16.73 2.94
N ASP A 71 1.34 -15.76 3.49
CA ASP A 71 0.66 -14.72 2.73
C ASP A 71 1.65 -13.83 1.97
N TYR A 72 2.83 -13.57 2.54
CA TYR A 72 3.89 -12.88 1.80
C TYR A 72 4.40 -13.71 0.62
N GLN A 73 4.45 -15.04 0.71
CA GLN A 73 4.85 -15.86 -0.45
C GLN A 73 3.87 -15.71 -1.61
N GLU A 74 2.56 -15.70 -1.32
CA GLU A 74 1.50 -15.45 -2.30
C GLU A 74 1.63 -14.03 -2.90
N TRP A 75 1.81 -13.02 -2.04
CA TRP A 75 2.05 -11.63 -2.44
C TRP A 75 3.24 -11.51 -3.42
N ARG A 76 4.38 -12.14 -3.08
CA ARG A 76 5.57 -12.14 -3.93
C ARG A 76 5.30 -12.78 -5.29
N ALA A 77 4.64 -13.95 -5.29
CA ALA A 77 4.34 -14.69 -6.51
C ALA A 77 3.40 -13.92 -7.45
N LEU A 78 2.46 -13.15 -6.88
CA LEU A 78 1.58 -12.28 -7.64
C LEU A 78 2.35 -11.09 -8.23
N LEU A 79 3.22 -10.44 -7.46
CA LEU A 79 3.64 -9.07 -7.76
C LEU A 79 5.10 -8.89 -8.19
N HIS A 80 6.07 -9.67 -7.68
CA HIS A 80 7.50 -9.33 -7.80
C HIS A 80 8.00 -9.22 -9.25
N ARG A 81 7.40 -9.99 -10.19
CA ARG A 81 7.80 -9.99 -11.60
C ARG A 81 7.55 -8.66 -12.32
N PHE A 82 6.65 -7.82 -11.79
CA PHE A 82 6.27 -6.57 -12.42
C PHE A 82 7.28 -5.44 -12.19
N TYR A 83 8.16 -5.59 -11.20
CA TYR A 83 9.02 -4.49 -10.75
C TYR A 83 10.34 -4.42 -11.50
N ASP A 84 10.75 -3.19 -11.84
CA ASP A 84 12.08 -2.89 -12.39
C ASP A 84 12.42 -1.40 -12.17
N PRO A 85 13.30 -1.03 -11.21
CA PRO A 85 14.02 -1.88 -10.26
C PRO A 85 13.11 -2.44 -9.14
N PHE A 86 13.66 -3.25 -8.23
CA PHE A 86 12.90 -3.72 -7.09
C PHE A 86 12.56 -2.57 -6.11
N PRO A 87 11.33 -2.50 -5.56
CA PRO A 87 10.92 -1.41 -4.66
C PRO A 87 11.76 -1.33 -3.39
N VAL A 88 12.03 -0.11 -2.95
CA VAL A 88 12.53 0.18 -1.60
C VAL A 88 11.33 0.41 -0.68
N VAL A 89 11.30 -0.29 0.45
CA VAL A 89 10.25 -0.17 1.47
C VAL A 89 10.81 0.61 2.64
N GLN A 90 10.08 1.61 3.12
CA GLN A 90 10.46 2.42 4.28
C GLN A 90 9.27 2.60 5.22
N HIS A 91 9.58 2.82 6.50
CA HIS A 91 8.60 2.99 7.56
C HIS A 91 8.82 4.32 8.27
N PHE A 92 7.72 5.01 8.58
CA PHE A 92 7.72 6.33 9.17
C PHE A 92 6.81 6.34 10.40
N ALA A 93 7.30 6.90 11.50
CA ALA A 93 6.47 7.16 12.66
C ALA A 93 5.50 8.31 12.36
N VAL A 94 4.26 8.18 12.83
CA VAL A 94 3.33 9.31 12.86
C VAL A 94 3.86 10.32 13.88
N VAL A 95 3.93 11.58 13.48
CA VAL A 95 4.24 12.71 14.37
C VAL A 95 2.90 13.32 14.80
N PRO A 96 2.43 13.08 16.05
CA PRO A 96 1.09 13.47 16.47
C PRO A 96 0.82 14.97 16.31
N GLU A 97 1.83 15.81 16.49
CA GLU A 97 1.73 17.26 16.38
C GLU A 97 1.44 17.74 14.95
N LEU A 98 1.72 16.89 13.94
CA LEU A 98 1.51 17.18 12.51
C LEU A 98 0.32 16.42 11.93
N GLU A 99 -0.35 15.58 12.72
CA GLU A 99 -1.52 14.83 12.28
C GLU A 99 -2.73 15.76 12.24
N GLN A 100 -3.11 16.20 11.04
CA GLN A 100 -4.39 16.89 10.84
C GLN A 100 -5.48 15.85 10.62
N PRO A 101 -6.61 15.91 11.36
CA PRO A 101 -7.77 15.10 11.02
C PRO A 101 -8.24 15.51 9.63
N ASP A 102 -8.71 14.55 8.84
CA ASP A 102 -9.40 14.87 7.59
C ASP A 102 -10.53 15.86 7.90
N PRO A 103 -10.64 16.98 7.16
CA PRO A 103 -11.80 17.84 7.31
C PRO A 103 -13.04 16.98 7.04
N PRO A 104 -14.12 17.13 7.84
CA PRO A 104 -15.34 16.39 7.58
C PRO A 104 -15.74 16.66 6.13
N GLY A 105 -15.97 15.59 5.36
CA GLY A 105 -16.42 15.70 3.98
C GLY A 105 -17.65 16.61 3.88
N PRO A 106 -17.90 17.26 2.74
CA PRO A 106 -19.04 18.15 2.60
C PRO A 106 -20.30 17.38 2.99
N GLY A 107 -20.93 17.79 4.11
CA GLY A 107 -22.14 17.15 4.60
C GLY A 107 -23.13 17.13 3.45
N LEU A 108 -23.68 15.94 3.14
CA LEU A 108 -24.78 15.80 2.20
C LEU A 108 -25.91 16.69 2.71
N GLY A 109 -26.00 17.90 2.15
CA GLY A 109 -27.10 18.80 2.39
C GLY A 109 -28.35 18.09 1.93
N SER A 110 -29.20 17.71 2.87
CA SER A 110 -30.56 17.27 2.57
C SER A 110 -31.23 18.38 1.77
N ALA A 111 -31.40 18.15 0.46
CA ALA A 111 -32.29 18.96 -0.35
C ALA A 111 -33.71 18.69 0.16
N GLY A 112 -34.30 19.71 0.79
CA GLY A 112 -35.72 19.77 1.13
C GLY A 112 -36.56 20.17 -0.08
#